data_AF-A0A1I1MQJ9-F1
#
_entry.id   AF-A0A1I1MQJ9-F1
#
_cell.length_a   1.000
_cell.length_b   1.000
_cell.length_c   1.000
_cell.angle_alpha   90.00
_cell.angle_beta   90.00
_cell.angle_gamma   90.00
#
_symmetry.space_group_name_H-M   'P 1'
#
loop_
_entity.id
_entity.type
_entity.pdbx_description
1 polymer ?
#
loop_
_entity_poly.entity_id
_entity_poly.type
_entity_poly.pdbx_seq_one_letter_code
_entity_poly.pdbx_strand_id
1 'polypeptide(L)'
;MEWTLIDEQKITSYLVQVSQQDKKDCLFHIREMNNNIDINFVDENNRFLTPVPVELFLSKLPSEKDRMDFRREYRNMPGLVLLEPLTREESIYVREMTKEEVDAFRYLEDNFPRDLMNKVESHLM
;
A
#
# COMPACT_ATOMS: atom_id res chain seq x y z
N MET A 1 -31.92 28.32 -1.74
CA MET A 1 -30.53 27.91 -1.45
C MET A 1 -30.34 26.59 -2.17
N GLU A 2 -29.63 26.60 -3.30
CA GLU A 2 -29.34 25.39 -4.08
C GLU A 2 -28.04 24.78 -3.55
N TRP A 3 -28.07 23.47 -3.27
CA TRP A 3 -26.90 22.71 -2.88
C TRP A 3 -26.25 22.17 -4.15
N THR A 4 -25.11 22.72 -4.55
CA THR A 4 -24.29 22.14 -5.63
C THR A 4 -23.49 20.99 -5.04
N LEU A 5 -23.87 19.75 -5.38
CA LEU A 5 -23.10 18.56 -5.08
C LEU A 5 -21.80 18.62 -5.90
N ILE A 6 -20.66 18.81 -5.23
CA ILE A 6 -19.38 19.11 -5.91
C ILE A 6 -18.78 17.86 -6.56
N ASP A 7 -19.03 16.67 -6.03
CA ASP A 7 -18.71 15.39 -6.68
C ASP A 7 -19.30 14.25 -5.83
N GLU A 8 -19.95 13.26 -6.45
CA GLU A 8 -20.35 12.02 -5.77
C GLU A 8 -19.17 11.05 -5.83
N GLN A 9 -18.27 11.12 -4.86
CA GLN A 9 -17.15 10.18 -4.77
C GLN A 9 -17.70 8.75 -4.60
N LYS A 10 -17.64 7.96 -5.67
CA LYS A 10 -18.00 6.54 -5.60
C LYS A 10 -16.84 5.77 -4.98
N ILE A 11 -16.99 5.45 -3.70
CA ILE A 11 -16.04 4.61 -2.96
C ILE A 11 -16.57 3.19 -2.96
N THR A 12 -15.76 2.24 -3.43
CA THR A 12 -16.05 0.81 -3.30
C THR A 12 -14.96 0.15 -2.48
N SER A 13 -15.34 -0.65 -1.48
CA SER A 13 -14.39 -1.29 -0.56
C SER A 13 -14.63 -2.79 -0.49
N TYR A 14 -13.55 -3.56 -0.50
CA TYR A 14 -13.55 -5.01 -0.45
C TYR A 14 -12.59 -5.51 0.62
N LEU A 15 -13.00 -6.54 1.36
CA LEU A 15 -12.11 -7.34 2.18
C LEU A 15 -11.81 -8.64 1.43
N VAL A 16 -10.54 -8.87 1.12
CA VAL A 16 -10.08 -9.98 0.30
C VAL A 16 -9.12 -10.83 1.11
N GLN A 17 -9.39 -12.13 1.16
CA GLN A 17 -8.49 -13.12 1.73
C GLN A 17 -7.77 -13.85 0.60
N VAL A 18 -6.44 -13.81 0.62
CA VAL A 18 -5.59 -14.52 -0.33
C VAL A 18 -4.96 -15.69 0.40
N SER A 19 -5.32 -16.90 -0.04
CA SER A 19 -4.76 -18.15 0.45
C SER A 19 -3.81 -18.71 -0.61
N GLN A 20 -2.60 -19.09 -0.20
CA GLN A 20 -1.69 -19.88 -1.04
C GLN A 20 -1.58 -21.28 -0.44
N GLN A 21 -1.52 -22.33 -1.27
CA GLN A 21 -1.49 -23.73 -0.82
C GLN A 21 -0.50 -23.94 0.35
N ASP A 22 -1.02 -24.43 1.48
CA ASP A 22 -0.33 -24.68 2.75
C ASP A 22 0.32 -23.47 3.44
N LYS A 23 -0.06 -22.24 3.08
CA LYS A 23 0.48 -21.00 3.64
C LYS A 23 -0.59 -20.21 4.40
N LYS A 24 -0.11 -19.31 5.26
CA LYS A 24 -0.93 -18.40 6.06
C LYS A 24 -1.82 -17.54 5.15
N ASP A 25 -3.10 -17.48 5.49
CA ASP A 25 -4.04 -16.58 4.84
C ASP A 25 -3.63 -15.13 5.08
N CYS A 26 -3.56 -14.37 3.98
CA CYS A 26 -3.26 -12.94 4.02
C CYS A 26 -4.56 -12.17 3.79
N LEU A 27 -4.90 -11.27 4.70
CA LEU A 27 -6.07 -10.41 4.59
C LEU A 27 -5.67 -9.04 4.04
N PHE A 28 -6.42 -8.57 3.05
CA PHE A 28 -6.22 -7.28 2.41
C PHE A 28 -7.52 -6.51 2.32
N HIS A 29 -7.42 -5.21 2.50
CA HIS A 29 -8.49 -4.27 2.24
C HIS A 29 -8.18 -3.49 0.98
N ILE A 30 -9.06 -3.62 -0.01
CA ILE A 30 -8.98 -2.95 -1.31
C ILE A 30 -10.01 -1.83 -1.31
N ARG A 31 -9.57 -0.60 -1.54
CA ARG A 31 -10.44 0.57 -1.68
C ARG A 31 -10.26 1.17 -3.06
N GLU A 32 -11.36 1.26 -3.80
CA GLU A 32 -11.43 1.92 -5.10
C GLU A 32 -12.09 3.29 -4.93
N MET A 33 -11.42 4.35 -5.36
CA MET A 33 -11.90 5.74 -5.32
C MET A 33 -11.49 6.47 -6.59
N ASN A 34 -12.44 6.96 -7.39
CA ASN A 34 -12.16 7.75 -8.60
C ASN A 34 -11.10 7.09 -9.51
N ASN A 35 -11.25 5.79 -9.78
CA ASN A 35 -10.32 4.95 -10.54
C ASN A 35 -8.94 4.72 -9.87
N ASN A 36 -8.73 5.16 -8.63
CA ASN A 36 -7.54 4.81 -7.85
C ASN A 36 -7.82 3.61 -6.96
N ILE A 37 -6.85 2.71 -6.85
CA ILE A 37 -6.94 1.51 -6.02
C ILE A 37 -5.88 1.57 -4.92
N ASP A 38 -6.34 1.55 -3.68
CA ASP A 38 -5.51 1.38 -2.50
C ASP A 38 -5.65 -0.05 -1.98
N ILE A 39 -4.54 -0.78 -1.92
CA ILE A 39 -4.47 -2.12 -1.33
C ILE A 39 -3.67 -2.02 -0.03
N ASN A 40 -4.31 -2.35 1.10
CA ASN A 40 -3.71 -2.35 2.42
C ASN A 40 -3.75 -3.75 3.03
N PHE A 41 -2.67 -4.15 3.70
CA PHE A 41 -2.63 -5.39 4.49
C PHE A 41 -3.42 -5.19 5.79
N VAL A 42 -4.14 -6.22 6.23
CA VAL A 42 -4.85 -6.22 7.51
C VAL A 42 -4.10 -7.13 8.48
N ASP A 43 -3.55 -6.55 9.54
CA ASP A 43 -2.84 -7.30 10.57
C ASP A 43 -3.79 -8.01 11.55
N GLU A 44 -3.22 -8.79 12.47
CA GLU A 44 -3.96 -9.51 13.50
C GLU A 44 -4.76 -8.62 14.47
N ASN A 45 -4.47 -7.32 14.50
CA ASN A 45 -5.16 -6.32 15.32
C ASN A 45 -6.20 -5.53 14.50
N ASN A 46 -6.52 -5.97 13.28
CA ASN A 46 -7.37 -5.27 12.32
C ASN A 46 -6.86 -3.88 11.92
N ARG A 47 -5.54 -3.64 12.01
CA ARG A 47 -4.93 -2.41 11.51
C ARG A 47 -4.67 -2.54 10.01
N PHE A 48 -4.99 -1.47 9.29
CA PHE A 48 -4.67 -1.34 7.87
C PHE A 48 -3.26 -0.80 7.74
N LEU A 49 -2.37 -1.63 7.19
CA LEU A 49 -0.98 -1.30 6.96
C LEU A 49 -0.74 -1.15 5.45
N THR A 50 -0.06 -0.09 5.04
CA THR A 50 0.23 0.18 3.64
C THR A 50 1.53 -0.51 3.23
N PRO A 51 1.48 -1.45 2.26
CA PRO A 51 2.69 -2.02 1.66
C PRO A 51 3.40 -0.98 0.80
N VAL A 52 4.71 -0.79 1.02
CA VAL A 52 5.54 0.20 0.32
C VAL A 52 6.86 -0.44 -0.11
N PRO A 53 7.34 -0.18 -1.35
CA PRO A 53 8.68 -0.59 -1.77
C PRO A 53 9.75 -0.06 -0.83
N VAL A 54 10.67 -0.93 -0.42
CA VAL A 54 11.81 -0.58 0.45
C VAL A 54 12.57 0.63 -0.08
N GLU A 55 12.85 0.67 -1.39
CA GLU A 55 13.59 1.77 -2.01
C GLU A 55 12.83 3.10 -1.90
N LEU A 56 11.51 3.07 -2.10
CA LEU A 56 10.66 4.24 -1.94
C LEU A 56 10.64 4.71 -0.49
N PHE A 57 10.51 3.80 0.47
CA PHE A 57 10.60 4.12 1.90
C PHE A 57 11.95 4.73 2.26
N LEU A 58 13.06 4.11 1.85
CA LEU A 58 14.41 4.61 2.08
C LEU A 58 14.63 6.00 1.50
N SER A 59 14.08 6.29 0.32
CA SER A 59 14.19 7.60 -0.32
C SER A 59 13.56 8.73 0.52
N LYS A 60 12.55 8.41 1.34
CA LYS A 60 11.86 9.34 2.23
C LYS A 60 12.54 9.52 3.59
N LEU A 61 13.50 8.67 3.95
CA LEU A 61 14.25 8.85 5.20
C LEU A 61 15.10 10.13 5.14
N PRO A 62 15.14 10.92 6.23
CA PRO A 62 15.68 12.27 6.22
C PRO A 62 17.21 12.31 6.16
N SER A 63 17.91 11.25 6.55
CA SER A 63 19.38 11.22 6.55
C SER A 63 19.96 9.94 5.93
N GLU A 64 21.17 10.06 5.39
CA GLU A 64 21.93 8.92 4.85
C GLU A 64 22.29 7.92 5.95
N LYS A 65 22.52 8.39 7.18
CA LYS A 65 22.77 7.54 8.35
C LYS A 65 21.56 6.65 8.64
N ASP A 66 20.35 7.19 8.64
CA ASP A 66 19.12 6.42 8.88
C ASP A 66 18.92 5.36 7.78
N ARG A 67 19.23 5.71 6.52
CA ARG A 67 19.19 4.76 5.41
C ARG A 67 20.20 3.63 5.59
N MET A 68 21.42 3.93 6.03
CA MET A 68 22.47 2.94 6.27
C MET A 68 22.14 2.03 7.45
N ASP A 69 21.64 2.61 8.55
CA ASP A 69 21.24 1.85 9.73
C ASP A 69 20.07 0.91 9.40
N PHE A 70 19.06 1.40 8.66
CA PHE A 70 17.97 0.57 8.15
C PHE A 70 18.49 -0.54 7.23
N ARG A 71 19.32 -0.21 6.22
CA ARG A 71 19.91 -1.23 5.32
C ARG A 71 20.75 -2.27 6.06
N ARG A 72 21.36 -1.93 7.21
CA ARG A 72 22.15 -2.86 8.02
C ARG A 72 21.28 -3.82 8.82
N GLU A 73 20.23 -3.31 9.44
CA GLU A 73 19.31 -4.08 10.28
C GLU A 73 18.44 -5.03 9.44
N TYR A 74 18.12 -4.62 8.22
CA TYR A 74 17.11 -5.26 7.38
C TYR A 74 17.69 -5.85 6.07
N ARG A 75 18.89 -6.44 6.12
CA ARG A 75 19.70 -6.88 4.96
C ARG A 75 19.08 -7.95 4.03
N ASN A 76 17.94 -8.55 4.36
CA ASN A 76 17.37 -9.72 3.64
C ASN A 76 15.93 -9.48 3.14
N MET A 77 15.64 -8.26 2.68
CA MET A 77 14.28 -7.81 2.38
C MET A 77 13.63 -8.48 1.15
N PRO A 78 12.35 -8.88 1.26
CA PRO A 78 11.52 -9.28 0.11
C PRO A 78 10.97 -8.10 -0.69
N GLY A 79 11.51 -6.89 -0.48
CA GLY A 79 11.26 -5.70 -1.31
C GLY A 79 10.11 -4.79 -0.87
N LEU A 80 9.26 -5.22 0.08
CA LEU A 80 8.14 -4.42 0.62
C LEU A 80 8.17 -4.34 2.15
N VAL A 81 7.79 -3.17 2.66
CA VAL A 81 7.60 -2.89 4.09
C VAL A 81 6.17 -2.44 4.37
N LEU A 82 5.70 -2.69 5.59
CA LEU A 82 4.39 -2.27 6.07
C LEU A 82 4.53 -0.99 6.89
N LEU A 83 3.76 0.03 6.50
CA LEU A 83 3.67 1.30 7.21
C LEU A 83 2.29 1.48 7.84
N GLU A 84 2.25 2.06 9.03
CA GLU A 84 1.00 2.58 9.61
C GLU A 84 0.64 3.94 8.98
N PRO A 85 -0.60 4.11 8.48
CA PRO A 85 -1.07 5.41 8.04
C PRO A 85 -1.42 6.27 9.27
N LEU A 86 -0.61 7.27 9.58
CA LEU A 86 -0.90 8.23 10.66
C LEU A 86 -1.52 9.51 10.10
N THR A 87 -0.93 10.06 9.03
CA THR A 87 -1.45 11.20 8.23
C THR A 87 -0.79 11.24 6.84
N ARG A 88 -1.08 12.26 6.01
CA ARG A 88 -0.42 12.50 4.71
C ARG A 88 1.08 12.77 4.81
N GLU A 89 1.57 13.17 5.98
CA GLU A 89 2.96 13.66 6.16
C GLU A 89 3.80 12.71 7.02
N GLU A 90 3.18 11.85 7.82
CA GLU A 90 3.88 10.92 8.71
C GLU A 90 3.36 9.49 8.56
N SER A 91 4.29 8.55 8.44
CA SER A 91 4.00 7.11 8.43
C SER A 91 5.06 6.42 9.28
N ILE A 92 4.62 5.51 10.16
CA ILE A 92 5.53 4.74 11.01
C ILE A 92 5.83 3.41 10.33
N TYR A 93 7.12 3.09 10.20
CA TYR A 93 7.55 1.75 9.81
C TYR A 93 7.17 0.75 10.91
N VAL A 94 6.48 -0.31 10.51
CA VAL A 94 6.08 -1.41 11.42
C VAL A 94 7.04 -2.57 11.28
N ARG A 95 7.08 -3.18 10.09
CA ARG A 95 7.88 -4.37 9.78
C ARG A 95 8.01 -4.61 8.29
N GLU A 96 8.92 -5.50 7.92
CA GLU A 96 8.95 -6.13 6.59
C GLU A 96 7.74 -7.05 6.39
N MET A 97 7.32 -7.16 5.13
CA MET A 97 6.41 -8.24 4.72
C MET A 97 7.16 -9.56 4.68
N THR A 98 6.50 -10.69 4.98
CA THR A 98 7.08 -12.01 4.68
C THR A 98 7.01 -12.27 3.18
N LYS A 99 7.77 -13.26 2.70
CA LYS A 99 7.73 -13.65 1.27
C LYS A 99 6.30 -13.99 0.81
N GLU A 100 5.56 -14.72 1.64
CA GLU A 100 4.17 -15.11 1.36
C GLU A 100 3.24 -13.91 1.25
N GLU A 101 3.38 -12.94 2.15
CA GLU A 101 2.62 -11.70 2.11
C GLU A 101 2.96 -10.88 0.85
N VAL A 102 4.24 -10.84 0.45
CA VAL A 102 4.66 -10.19 -0.80
C VAL A 102 4.05 -10.88 -2.02
N ASP A 103 4.13 -12.21 -2.09
CA ASP A 103 3.57 -12.97 -3.21
C ASP A 103 2.04 -12.74 -3.30
N ALA A 104 1.33 -12.74 -2.16
CA ALA A 104 -0.10 -12.48 -2.10
C ALA A 104 -0.46 -11.04 -2.51
N PHE A 105 0.33 -10.06 -2.07
CA PHE A 105 0.15 -8.67 -2.46
C PHE A 105 0.38 -8.45 -3.96
N ARG A 106 1.42 -9.06 -4.54
CA ARG A 106 1.70 -8.98 -5.99
C ARG A 106 0.60 -9.59 -6.82
N TYR A 107 0.05 -10.73 -6.39
CA TYR A 107 -1.14 -11.29 -7.02
C TYR A 107 -2.30 -10.28 -7.06
N LEU A 108 -2.55 -9.55 -5.96
CA LEU A 108 -3.57 -8.51 -5.95
C LEU A 108 -3.21 -7.31 -6.84
N GLU A 109 -1.96 -6.85 -6.86
CA GLU A 109 -1.54 -5.77 -7.76
C GLU A 109 -1.71 -6.14 -9.24
N ASP A 110 -1.43 -7.38 -9.62
CA ASP A 110 -1.58 -7.85 -11.00
C ASP A 110 -3.06 -7.94 -11.44
N ASN A 111 -3.96 -8.24 -10.49
CA ASN A 111 -5.40 -8.38 -10.75
C ASN A 111 -6.19 -7.08 -10.49
N PHE A 112 -5.64 -6.17 -9.70
CA PHE A 112 -6.18 -4.85 -9.35
C PHE A 112 -5.08 -3.79 -9.52
N PRO A 113 -4.64 -3.52 -10.77
CA PRO A 113 -3.51 -2.64 -11.02
C PRO A 113 -3.75 -1.25 -10.48
N ARG A 114 -2.83 -0.78 -9.64
CA ARG A 114 -2.80 0.60 -9.10
C ARG A 114 -2.67 1.66 -10.20
N ASP A 115 -2.16 1.28 -11.37
CA ASP A 115 -1.94 2.16 -12.54
C ASP A 115 -3.21 2.37 -13.37
N LEU A 116 -4.14 3.12 -12.80
CA LEU A 116 -5.00 4.05 -13.54
C LEU A 116 -4.55 5.51 -13.38
N MET A 117 -3.54 5.78 -12.52
CA MET A 117 -2.99 7.12 -12.28
C MET A 117 -2.00 7.64 -13.34
N ASN A 118 -1.56 6.83 -14.31
CA ASN A 118 -0.57 7.25 -15.32
C ASN A 118 -1.12 7.41 -16.76
N LYS A 119 -2.44 7.41 -16.96
CA LYS A 119 -3.07 7.64 -18.29
C LYS A 119 -3.87 8.94 -18.42
N VAL A 120 -3.66 9.90 -17.54
CA VAL A 120 -4.08 11.29 -17.80
C VAL A 120 -2.83 12.18 -17.73
N GLU A 121 -1.97 12.04 -18.74
CA GLU A 121 -1.28 13.23 -19.21
C GLU A 121 -2.36 14.24 -19.61
N SER A 122 -2.36 15.36 -18.89
CA SER A 122 -2.92 16.65 -19.26
C SER A 122 -3.36 16.76 -20.72
N HIS A 123 -4.66 16.91 -20.95
CA HIS A 123 -5.13 17.85 -21.96
C HIS A 123 -6.04 18.87 -21.26
N LEU A 124 -5.40 19.84 -20.59
CA LEU A 124 -5.78 21.21 -20.87
C LEU A 124 -5.37 21.50 -22.33
N MET A 125 -6.30 21.23 -23.24
CA MET A 125 -6.51 22.01 -24.47
C MET A 125 -8.01 22.18 -24.66
#